data_AF-A0A942MIL9-F1
#
_entry.id   AF-A0A942MIL9-F1
#
_cell.length_a   1.000
_cell.length_b   1.000
_cell.length_c   1.000
_cell.angle_alpha   90.00
_cell.angle_beta   90.00
_cell.angle_gamma   90.00
#
_symmetry.space_group_name_H-M   'P 1'
#
loop_
_entity.id
_entity.type
_entity.pdbx_description
1 polymer ?
#
loop_
_entity_poly.entity_id
_entity_poly.type
_entity_poly.pdbx_seq_one_letter_code
_entity_poly.pdbx_strand_id
1 'polypeptide(L)'
;MNFFDVFPHNFFSLFSSPNREIYVEALLVLYRHYRQETRMKKADLVSRLVANMENKMLELKCDEGELYGLEEEINLSGRAHFLLRKFLETGWLEPEPDVSSFEECYVIPGYASKLLNLFYDILHGKTVEYNGYEYSTYSSLKTADLERDEHVYDALKFSHQSTLQLWANLRELLDNIRLYHQRLQEQVAPTFCTRAVCGFRRGHQG
;
A
#
# COMPACT_ATOMS: atom_id res chain seq x y z
N MET A 1 -7.43 -15.29 -19.14
CA MET A 1 -6.89 -13.97 -18.80
C MET A 1 -5.52 -14.17 -18.23
N ASN A 2 -4.51 -13.62 -18.88
CA ASN A 2 -3.15 -13.54 -18.38
C ASN A 2 -3.02 -12.34 -17.44
N PHE A 3 -2.02 -12.37 -16.57
CA PHE A 3 -1.77 -11.31 -15.59
C PHE A 3 -1.59 -9.92 -16.23
N PHE A 4 -0.89 -9.87 -17.37
CA PHE A 4 -0.62 -8.63 -18.12
C PHE A 4 -1.78 -8.16 -19.01
N ASP A 5 -2.87 -8.92 -19.07
CA ASP A 5 -4.11 -8.42 -19.69
C ASP A 5 -4.83 -7.44 -18.74
N VAL A 6 -4.53 -7.50 -17.44
CA VAL A 6 -5.14 -6.67 -16.39
C VAL A 6 -4.22 -5.54 -15.95
N PHE A 7 -2.90 -5.78 -15.91
CA PHE A 7 -1.91 -4.79 -15.49
C PHE A 7 -1.09 -4.28 -16.68
N PRO A 8 -0.97 -2.95 -16.87
CA PRO A 8 -0.04 -2.37 -17.83
C PRO A 8 1.40 -2.86 -17.59
N HIS A 9 2.16 -3.11 -18.65
CA HIS A 9 3.54 -3.61 -18.54
C HIS A 9 4.47 -2.70 -17.73
N ASN A 10 4.21 -1.39 -17.74
CA ASN A 10 4.98 -0.39 -17.02
C ASN A 10 4.40 -0.03 -15.64
N PHE A 11 3.37 -0.73 -15.17
CA PHE A 11 2.65 -0.38 -13.93
C PHE A 11 3.57 -0.32 -12.68
N PHE A 12 4.50 -1.26 -12.54
CA PHE A 12 5.43 -1.33 -11.40
C PHE A 12 6.72 -0.52 -11.59
N SER A 13 6.89 0.19 -12.70
CA SER A 13 8.10 0.97 -12.98
C SER A 13 8.36 2.05 -11.91
N LEU A 14 7.30 2.63 -11.34
CA LEU A 14 7.39 3.65 -10.29
C LEU A 14 8.18 3.17 -9.07
N PHE A 15 8.05 1.90 -8.67
CA PHE A 15 8.74 1.36 -7.49
C PHE A 15 10.21 1.03 -7.75
N SER A 16 10.61 0.91 -9.01
CA SER A 16 11.99 0.60 -9.41
C SER A 16 12.83 1.85 -9.68
N SER A 17 12.18 2.99 -9.86
CA SER A 17 12.80 4.28 -10.14
C SER A 17 13.62 4.85 -8.96
N PRO A 18 14.55 5.79 -9.20
CA PRO A 18 15.28 6.47 -8.13
C PRO A 18 14.36 7.32 -7.23
N ASN A 19 13.25 7.83 -7.78
CA ASN A 19 12.27 8.66 -7.07
C ASN A 19 11.13 7.84 -6.44
N ARG A 20 11.28 6.52 -6.27
CA ARG A 20 10.24 5.60 -5.78
C ARG A 20 9.53 6.07 -4.50
N GLU A 21 10.26 6.65 -3.56
CA GLU A 21 9.70 7.11 -2.28
C GLU A 21 8.70 8.24 -2.49
N ILE A 22 9.03 9.19 -3.36
CA ILE A 22 8.18 10.33 -3.72
C ILE A 22 6.94 9.84 -4.47
N TYR A 23 7.10 8.89 -5.41
CA TYR A 23 5.96 8.34 -6.15
C TYR A 23 4.99 7.56 -5.25
N VAL A 24 5.50 6.73 -4.33
CA VAL A 24 4.65 5.96 -3.40
C VAL A 24 3.84 6.91 -2.51
N GLU A 25 4.48 7.93 -1.96
CA GLU A 25 3.81 8.89 -1.09
C GLU A 25 2.77 9.73 -1.83
N ALA A 26 3.10 10.16 -3.05
CA ALA A 26 2.17 10.84 -3.94
C ALA A 26 0.92 9.99 -4.19
N LEU A 27 1.09 8.70 -4.52
CA LEU A 27 -0.01 7.77 -4.69
C LEU A 27 -0.86 7.62 -3.43
N LEU A 28 -0.25 7.60 -2.24
CA LEU A 28 -0.98 7.52 -0.97
C LEU A 28 -1.76 8.80 -0.66
N VAL A 29 -1.21 9.98 -0.98
CA VAL A 29 -1.92 11.26 -0.86
C VAL A 29 -3.14 11.28 -1.78
N LEU A 30 -2.99 10.84 -3.03
CA LEU A 30 -4.11 10.72 -3.97
C LEU A 30 -5.15 9.71 -3.48
N TYR A 31 -4.71 8.56 -2.96
CA TYR A 31 -5.60 7.54 -2.42
C TYR A 31 -6.43 8.03 -1.23
N ARG A 32 -5.85 8.86 -0.35
CA ARG A 32 -6.61 9.48 0.76
C ARG A 32 -7.72 10.39 0.25
N HIS A 33 -7.46 11.18 -0.78
CA HIS A 33 -8.46 12.05 -1.39
C HIS A 33 -9.54 11.23 -2.13
N TYR A 34 -9.15 10.19 -2.87
CA TYR A 34 -10.07 9.25 -3.51
C TYR A 34 -11.07 8.61 -2.54
N ARG A 35 -10.67 8.34 -1.28
CA ARG A 35 -11.56 7.79 -0.25
C ARG A 35 -12.56 8.81 0.32
N GLN A 36 -12.30 10.11 0.17
CA GLN A 36 -13.10 11.19 0.74
C GLN A 36 -14.07 11.79 -0.27
N GLU A 37 -13.71 11.81 -1.54
CA GLU A 37 -14.42 12.54 -2.57
C GLU A 37 -14.90 11.62 -3.69
N THR A 38 -16.14 11.81 -4.15
CA THR A 38 -16.77 10.97 -5.18
C THR A 38 -16.17 11.16 -6.57
N ARG A 39 -15.60 12.34 -6.84
CA ARG A 39 -15.04 12.71 -8.14
C ARG A 39 -13.70 13.39 -7.96
N MET A 40 -12.68 12.94 -8.71
CA MET A 40 -11.34 13.49 -8.62
C MET A 40 -11.05 14.44 -9.79
N LYS A 41 -11.21 15.74 -9.55
CA LYS A 41 -10.83 16.77 -10.54
C LYS A 41 -9.32 16.97 -10.53
N LYS A 42 -8.73 17.19 -11.70
CA LYS A 42 -7.29 17.47 -11.84
C LYS A 42 -6.80 18.61 -10.93
N ALA A 43 -7.55 19.72 -10.89
CA ALA A 43 -7.18 20.88 -10.09
C ALA A 43 -7.09 20.55 -8.59
N ASP A 44 -8.05 19.75 -8.10
CA ASP A 44 -8.08 19.31 -6.71
C ASP A 44 -6.89 18.40 -6.40
N LEU A 45 -6.60 17.43 -7.28
CA LEU A 45 -5.43 16.55 -7.11
C LEU A 45 -4.11 17.34 -7.05
N VAL A 46 -3.92 18.30 -7.95
CA VAL A 46 -2.73 19.17 -7.95
C VAL A 46 -2.63 19.92 -6.63
N SER A 47 -3.72 20.54 -6.18
CA SER A 47 -3.72 21.30 -4.93
C SER A 47 -3.38 20.43 -3.71
N ARG A 48 -3.92 19.21 -3.65
CA ARG A 48 -3.66 18.24 -2.57
C ARG A 48 -2.23 17.74 -2.57
N LEU A 49 -1.70 17.46 -3.75
CA LEU A 49 -0.33 17.03 -3.95
C LEU A 49 0.64 18.12 -3.49
N VAL A 50 0.44 19.37 -3.91
CA VAL A 50 1.24 20.51 -3.46
C VAL A 50 1.13 20.63 -1.94
N ALA A 51 -0.07 20.79 -1.38
CA ALA A 51 -0.25 21.05 0.05
C ALA A 51 0.37 19.98 0.99
N ASN A 52 0.42 18.72 0.56
CA ASN A 52 0.90 17.62 1.42
C ASN A 52 2.36 17.25 1.17
N MET A 53 2.97 17.63 0.03
CA MET A 53 4.28 17.12 -0.37
C MET A 53 5.25 18.19 -0.90
N GLU A 54 5.04 19.46 -0.59
CA GLU A 54 5.89 20.58 -1.08
C GLU A 54 7.39 20.26 -0.98
N ASN A 55 7.85 19.85 0.19
CA ASN A 55 9.27 19.57 0.43
C ASN A 55 9.80 18.37 -0.39
N LYS A 56 9.04 17.28 -0.45
CA LYS A 56 9.46 16.06 -1.15
C LYS A 56 9.39 16.20 -2.66
N MET A 57 8.48 17.03 -3.15
CA MET A 57 8.45 17.40 -4.56
C MET A 57 9.71 18.14 -4.97
N LEU A 58 10.30 18.98 -4.11
CA LEU A 58 11.55 19.70 -4.40
C LEU A 58 12.75 18.75 -4.60
N GLU A 59 12.70 17.55 -4.00
CA GLU A 59 13.74 16.53 -4.08
C GLU A 59 13.66 15.64 -5.33
N LEU A 60 12.61 15.76 -6.15
CA LEU A 60 12.46 15.01 -7.39
C LEU A 60 13.68 15.23 -8.29
N LYS A 61 14.35 14.12 -8.65
CA LYS A 61 15.47 14.11 -9.58
C LYS A 61 14.95 13.85 -10.99
N CYS A 62 15.46 14.58 -11.97
CA CYS A 62 15.20 14.31 -13.38
C CYS A 62 16.00 13.06 -13.78
N ASP A 63 15.34 12.02 -14.30
CA ASP A 63 16.07 10.89 -14.89
C ASP A 63 16.54 11.25 -16.31
N GLU A 64 17.68 10.66 -16.73
CA GLU A 64 18.28 10.83 -18.07
C GLU A 64 17.38 10.22 -19.16
N GLY A 65 16.39 10.99 -19.59
CA GLY A 65 15.37 10.57 -20.56
C GLY A 65 14.04 11.32 -20.42
N GLU A 66 13.85 12.02 -19.29
CA GLU A 66 12.66 12.82 -18.98
C GLU A 66 12.90 14.32 -19.19
N LEU A 67 13.94 14.67 -19.95
CA LEU A 67 14.50 16.02 -20.09
C LEU A 67 13.58 17.03 -20.82
N TYR A 68 12.46 16.60 -21.40
CA TYR A 68 11.57 17.47 -22.19
C TYR A 68 10.41 18.10 -21.40
N GLY A 69 10.55 18.30 -20.07
CA GLY A 69 9.48 18.95 -19.28
C GLY A 69 9.91 19.72 -18.04
N LEU A 70 11.07 19.40 -17.45
CA LEU A 70 11.46 19.96 -16.15
C LEU A 70 12.02 21.39 -16.20
N GLU A 71 12.42 21.89 -17.36
CA GLU A 71 12.85 23.29 -17.51
C GLU A 71 11.66 24.27 -17.43
N GLU A 72 10.43 23.82 -17.74
CA GLU A 72 9.19 24.60 -17.58
C GLU A 72 8.48 24.33 -16.23
N GLU A 73 8.90 23.31 -15.47
CA GLU A 73 8.26 22.81 -14.23
C GLU A 73 9.08 23.14 -12.96
N ILE A 74 9.71 24.31 -12.91
CA ILE A 74 10.49 24.76 -11.73
C ILE A 74 9.57 24.95 -10.50
N ASN A 75 8.28 25.23 -10.73
CA ASN A 75 7.29 25.48 -9.68
C ASN A 75 6.63 24.19 -9.16
N LEU A 76 6.20 24.19 -7.89
CA LEU A 76 5.51 23.07 -7.23
C LEU A 76 4.30 22.54 -8.03
N SER A 77 3.55 23.44 -8.68
CA SER A 77 2.42 23.05 -9.54
C SER A 77 2.87 22.25 -10.77
N GLY A 78 4.00 22.63 -11.40
CA GLY A 78 4.57 21.89 -12.52
C GLY A 78 4.97 20.47 -12.12
N ARG A 79 5.63 20.33 -10.97
CA ARG A 79 6.00 19.01 -10.41
C ARG A 79 4.78 18.15 -10.06
N ALA A 80 3.71 18.75 -9.55
CA ALA A 80 2.45 18.04 -9.31
C ALA A 80 1.81 17.56 -10.62
N HIS A 81 1.83 18.38 -11.68
CA HIS A 81 1.37 17.98 -13.01
C HIS A 81 2.21 16.85 -13.61
N PHE A 82 3.53 16.89 -13.42
CA PHE A 82 4.43 15.82 -13.82
C PHE A 82 4.08 14.49 -13.16
N LEU A 83 3.85 14.49 -11.84
CA LEU A 83 3.45 13.28 -11.11
C LEU A 83 2.12 12.72 -11.64
N LEU A 84 1.14 13.57 -11.90
CA LEU A 84 -0.14 13.14 -12.49
C LEU A 84 0.06 12.52 -13.88
N ARG A 85 0.89 13.13 -14.74
CA ARG A 85 1.22 12.57 -16.05
C ARG A 85 1.87 11.20 -15.92
N LYS A 86 2.82 11.04 -15.00
CA LYS A 86 3.47 9.75 -14.72
C LYS A 86 2.47 8.68 -14.26
N PHE A 87 1.52 9.03 -13.41
CA PHE A 87 0.48 8.10 -12.96
C PHE A 87 -0.49 7.70 -14.07
N LEU A 88 -0.75 8.59 -15.03
CA LEU A 88 -1.52 8.26 -16.23
C LEU A 88 -0.72 7.33 -17.16
N GLU A 89 0.54 7.65 -17.43
CA GLU A 89 1.44 6.84 -18.28
C GLU A 89 1.59 5.40 -17.78
N THR A 90 1.66 5.24 -16.46
CA THR A 90 1.84 3.94 -15.79
C THR A 90 0.53 3.23 -15.47
N GLY A 91 -0.62 3.86 -15.73
CA GLY A 91 -1.95 3.27 -15.53
C GLY A 91 -2.37 3.14 -14.07
N TRP A 92 -1.88 4.00 -13.18
CA TRP A 92 -2.43 4.17 -11.83
C TRP A 92 -3.67 5.08 -11.82
N LEU A 93 -3.74 5.98 -12.81
CA LEU A 93 -4.88 6.82 -13.09
C LEU A 93 -5.32 6.64 -14.54
N GLU A 94 -6.61 6.82 -14.79
CA GLU A 94 -7.18 6.89 -16.13
C GLU A 94 -8.03 8.16 -16.27
N PRO A 95 -8.06 8.80 -17.45
CA PRO A 95 -8.97 9.92 -17.69
C PRO A 95 -10.42 9.45 -17.67
N GLU A 96 -11.27 10.18 -16.95
CA GLU A 96 -12.71 9.95 -16.97
C GLU A 96 -13.28 10.43 -18.32
N PRO A 97 -13.96 9.58 -19.11
CA PRO A 97 -14.58 9.99 -20.36
C PRO A 97 -15.91 10.71 -20.07
N ASP A 98 -15.84 11.92 -19.52
CA ASP A 98 -17.03 12.77 -19.38
C ASP A 98 -17.08 13.79 -20.53
N VAL A 99 -18.08 13.64 -21.40
CA VAL A 99 -18.32 14.54 -22.54
C VAL A 99 -19.04 15.83 -22.10
N SER A 100 -19.60 15.84 -20.88
CA SER A 100 -20.49 16.92 -20.44
C SER A 100 -19.82 17.97 -19.55
N SER A 101 -18.64 17.68 -18.99
CA SER A 101 -17.87 18.62 -18.16
C SER A 101 -16.61 19.08 -18.91
N PHE A 102 -16.33 20.38 -18.88
CA PHE A 102 -15.07 20.94 -19.37
C PHE A 102 -13.89 20.67 -18.41
N GLU A 103 -14.15 20.05 -17.26
CA GLU A 103 -13.16 19.77 -16.24
C GLU A 103 -12.52 18.38 -16.45
N GLU A 104 -11.20 18.35 -16.56
CA GLU A 104 -10.43 17.11 -16.59
C GLU A 104 -10.55 16.37 -15.25
N CYS A 105 -11.18 15.19 -15.30
CA CYS A 105 -11.36 14.32 -14.15
C CYS A 105 -10.62 13.00 -14.37
N TYR A 106 -10.17 12.38 -13.27
CA TYR A 106 -9.44 11.13 -13.29
C TYR A 106 -10.13 10.08 -12.42
N VAL A 107 -9.94 8.82 -12.79
CA VAL A 107 -10.45 7.66 -12.06
C VAL A 107 -9.29 6.75 -11.69
N ILE A 108 -9.38 6.12 -10.53
CA ILE A 108 -8.46 5.05 -10.14
C ILE A 108 -9.04 3.71 -10.63
N PRO A 109 -8.33 2.98 -11.50
CA PRO A 109 -8.78 1.66 -11.95
C PRO A 109 -8.94 0.66 -10.79
N GLY A 110 -9.83 -0.32 -10.96
CA GLY A 110 -10.17 -1.29 -9.91
C GLY A 110 -9.00 -2.19 -9.45
N TYR A 111 -7.99 -2.40 -10.29
CA TYR A 111 -6.77 -3.11 -9.89
C TYR A 111 -5.84 -2.22 -9.06
N ALA A 112 -5.71 -0.94 -9.41
CA ALA A 112 -4.88 0.03 -8.73
C ALA A 112 -5.45 0.35 -7.35
N SER A 113 -6.78 0.51 -7.24
CA SER A 113 -7.44 0.79 -5.95
C SER A 113 -7.22 -0.33 -4.92
N LYS A 114 -7.26 -1.60 -5.34
CA LYS A 114 -6.98 -2.75 -4.47
C LYS A 114 -5.54 -2.71 -3.94
N LEU A 115 -4.56 -2.40 -4.80
CA LEU A 115 -3.15 -2.30 -4.39
C LEU A 115 -2.90 -1.10 -3.47
N LEU A 116 -3.47 0.05 -3.79
CA LEU A 116 -3.37 1.24 -2.93
C LEU A 116 -3.99 0.99 -1.56
N ASN A 117 -5.12 0.27 -1.49
CA ASN A 117 -5.69 -0.14 -0.22
C ASN A 117 -4.75 -1.03 0.58
N LEU A 118 -4.12 -2.02 -0.07
CA LEU A 118 -3.15 -2.90 0.59
C LEU A 118 -1.95 -2.12 1.13
N PHE A 119 -1.37 -1.20 0.35
CA PHE A 119 -0.27 -0.37 0.82
C PHE A 119 -0.68 0.51 2.00
N TYR A 120 -1.87 1.11 1.93
CA TYR A 120 -2.41 1.91 3.02
C TYR A 120 -2.59 1.08 4.30
N ASP A 121 -3.17 -0.10 4.19
CA ASP A 121 -3.42 -1.01 5.31
C ASP A 121 -2.12 -1.51 5.95
N ILE A 122 -1.09 -1.79 5.15
CA ILE A 122 0.24 -2.19 5.64
C ILE A 122 0.94 -1.03 6.37
N LEU A 123 0.89 0.18 5.81
CA LEU A 123 1.60 1.34 6.37
C LEU A 123 0.93 1.90 7.64
N HIS A 124 -0.39 1.92 7.67
CA HIS A 124 -1.15 2.46 8.80
C HIS A 124 -1.54 1.40 9.83
N GLY A 125 -1.22 0.13 9.57
CA GLY A 125 -1.47 -0.99 10.46
C GLY A 125 -2.96 -1.26 10.62
N LYS A 126 -3.51 -2.15 9.79
CA LYS A 126 -4.86 -2.65 10.03
C LYS A 126 -4.90 -3.45 11.33
N THR A 127 -5.66 -2.98 12.30
CA THR A 127 -5.96 -3.76 13.50
C THR A 127 -6.87 -4.92 13.12
N VAL A 128 -6.34 -6.14 13.15
CA VAL A 128 -7.15 -7.34 12.95
C VAL A 128 -7.92 -7.63 14.23
N GLU A 129 -9.24 -7.53 14.18
CA GLU A 129 -10.12 -7.86 15.30
C GLU A 129 -10.46 -9.36 15.28
N TYR A 130 -9.57 -10.18 15.87
CA TYR A 130 -9.75 -11.64 15.94
C TYR A 130 -11.08 -12.03 16.61
N ASN A 131 -11.43 -11.36 17.72
CA ASN A 131 -12.67 -11.60 18.47
C ASN A 131 -13.92 -11.30 17.63
N GLY A 132 -13.82 -10.41 16.64
CA GLY A 132 -14.92 -10.11 15.73
C GLY A 132 -15.31 -11.31 14.87
N TYR A 133 -14.34 -12.12 14.43
CA TYR A 133 -14.60 -13.34 13.68
C TYR A 133 -15.26 -14.42 14.53
N GLU A 134 -14.83 -14.58 15.78
CA GLU A 134 -15.44 -15.54 16.72
C GLU A 134 -16.89 -15.18 17.01
N TYR A 135 -17.14 -13.92 17.36
CA TYR A 135 -18.48 -13.43 17.66
C TYR A 135 -19.41 -13.50 16.45
N SER A 136 -18.96 -13.06 15.27
CA SER A 136 -19.77 -13.07 14.05
C SER A 136 -20.10 -14.49 13.56
N THR A 137 -19.16 -15.43 13.69
CA THR A 137 -19.40 -16.83 13.37
C THR A 137 -20.45 -17.44 14.31
N TYR A 138 -20.29 -17.21 15.62
CA TYR A 138 -21.24 -17.72 16.62
C TYR A 138 -22.63 -17.11 16.44
N SER A 139 -22.72 -15.78 16.29
CA SER A 139 -24.00 -15.08 16.17
C SER A 139 -24.72 -15.48 14.88
N SER A 140 -24.03 -15.57 13.74
CA SER A 140 -24.61 -15.99 12.47
C SER A 140 -25.20 -17.40 12.53
N LEU A 141 -24.46 -18.37 13.11
CA LEU A 141 -24.96 -19.74 13.27
C LEU A 141 -26.12 -19.84 14.27
N LYS A 142 -26.06 -19.07 15.37
CA LYS A 142 -27.13 -19.03 16.37
C LYS A 142 -28.42 -18.47 15.78
N THR A 143 -28.34 -17.37 15.04
CA THR A 143 -29.50 -16.78 14.37
C THR A 143 -30.09 -17.76 13.36
N ALA A 144 -29.25 -18.45 12.57
CA ALA A 144 -29.70 -19.46 11.63
C ALA A 144 -30.43 -20.64 12.30
N ASP A 145 -29.94 -21.13 13.44
CA ASP A 145 -30.59 -22.24 14.18
C ASP A 145 -31.92 -21.82 14.84
N LEU A 146 -32.05 -20.55 15.24
CA LEU A 146 -33.26 -20.00 15.84
C LEU A 146 -34.35 -19.71 14.80
N GLU A 147 -34.00 -19.05 13.70
CA GLU A 147 -34.96 -18.62 12.68
C GLU A 147 -35.32 -19.74 11.71
N ARG A 148 -34.38 -20.65 11.42
CA ARG A 148 -34.54 -21.78 10.49
C ARG A 148 -35.14 -21.41 9.13
N ASP A 149 -34.79 -20.22 8.64
CA ASP A 149 -35.29 -19.66 7.40
C ASP A 149 -34.39 -20.03 6.19
N GLU A 150 -34.72 -19.53 5.00
CA GLU A 150 -33.98 -19.78 3.75
C GLU A 150 -32.49 -19.39 3.82
N HIS A 151 -32.13 -18.48 4.73
CA HIS A 151 -30.78 -17.95 4.93
C HIS A 151 -29.82 -18.87 5.72
N VAL A 152 -30.26 -20.05 6.17
CA VAL A 152 -29.39 -20.98 6.93
C VAL A 152 -28.14 -21.37 6.13
N TYR A 153 -28.27 -21.58 4.83
CA TYR A 153 -27.13 -21.89 3.96
C TYR A 153 -26.14 -20.72 3.87
N ASP A 154 -26.65 -19.49 3.73
CA ASP A 154 -25.82 -18.28 3.66
C ASP A 154 -25.08 -18.04 4.97
N ALA A 155 -25.74 -18.26 6.11
CA ALA A 155 -25.11 -18.19 7.43
C ALA A 155 -24.00 -19.23 7.59
N LEU A 156 -24.22 -20.48 7.14
CA LEU A 156 -23.18 -21.51 7.16
C LEU A 156 -21.98 -21.13 6.29
N LYS A 157 -22.24 -20.65 5.08
CA LYS A 157 -21.21 -20.20 4.12
C LYS A 157 -20.41 -19.03 4.68
N PHE A 158 -21.09 -18.03 5.25
CA PHE A 158 -20.46 -16.89 5.90
C PHE A 158 -19.58 -17.34 7.07
N SER A 159 -20.09 -18.19 7.96
CA SER A 159 -19.35 -18.73 9.10
C SER A 159 -18.11 -19.53 8.66
N HIS A 160 -18.23 -20.33 7.60
CA HIS A 160 -17.07 -21.00 7.03
C HIS A 160 -16.02 -20.01 6.51
N GLN A 161 -16.43 -18.98 5.78
CA GLN A 161 -15.51 -17.94 5.30
C GLN A 161 -14.85 -17.16 6.45
N SER A 162 -15.61 -16.80 7.48
CA SER A 162 -15.13 -16.09 8.66
C SER A 162 -14.10 -16.91 9.44
N THR A 163 -14.34 -18.21 9.62
CA THR A 163 -13.37 -19.11 10.28
C THR A 163 -12.09 -19.31 9.46
N LEU A 164 -12.18 -19.38 8.12
CA LEU A 164 -11.00 -19.42 7.25
C LEU A 164 -10.17 -18.14 7.34
N GLN A 165 -10.82 -16.97 7.36
CA GLN A 165 -10.14 -15.67 7.54
C GLN A 165 -9.48 -15.58 8.91
N LEU A 166 -10.17 -16.00 9.98
CA LEU A 166 -9.60 -16.06 11.33
C LEU A 166 -8.34 -16.92 11.36
N TRP A 167 -8.39 -18.12 10.79
CA TRP A 167 -7.24 -19.02 10.73
C TRP A 167 -6.06 -18.41 9.95
N ALA A 168 -6.34 -17.79 8.79
CA ALA A 168 -5.31 -17.13 7.98
C ALA A 168 -4.63 -15.99 8.77
N ASN A 169 -5.42 -15.15 9.44
CA ASN A 169 -4.92 -14.05 10.25
C ASN A 169 -4.10 -14.53 11.46
N LEU A 170 -4.54 -15.59 12.15
CA LEU A 170 -3.80 -16.18 13.27
C LEU A 170 -2.47 -16.79 12.81
N ARG A 171 -2.46 -17.41 11.63
CA ARG A 171 -1.23 -17.92 11.02
C ARG A 171 -0.26 -16.80 10.69
N GLU A 172 -0.74 -15.73 10.06
CA GLU A 172 0.06 -14.54 9.77
C GLU A 172 0.65 -13.93 11.06
N LEU A 173 -0.17 -13.80 12.12
CA LEU A 173 0.29 -13.34 13.42
C LEU A 173 1.42 -14.21 13.99
N LEU A 174 1.25 -15.53 13.94
CA LEU A 174 2.25 -16.47 14.42
C LEU A 174 3.58 -16.32 13.67
N ASP A 175 3.53 -16.21 12.35
CA ASP A 175 4.72 -16.05 11.51
C ASP A 175 5.38 -14.68 11.74
N ASN A 176 4.59 -13.61 11.90
CA ASN A 176 5.09 -12.28 12.26
C ASN A 176 5.80 -12.26 13.63
N ILE A 177 5.24 -12.94 14.63
CA ILE A 177 5.86 -13.09 15.96
C ILE A 177 7.20 -13.85 15.86
N ARG A 178 7.23 -14.95 15.11
CA ARG A 178 8.46 -15.73 14.89
C ARG A 178 9.56 -14.89 14.24
N LEU A 179 9.23 -14.17 13.17
CA LEU A 179 10.16 -13.29 12.47
C LEU A 179 10.64 -12.16 13.38
N TYR A 180 9.76 -11.57 14.18
CA TYR A 180 10.12 -10.55 15.15
C TYR A 180 11.10 -11.09 16.20
N HIS A 181 10.85 -12.26 16.76
CA HIS A 181 11.78 -12.91 17.70
C HIS A 181 13.15 -13.19 17.08
N GLN A 182 13.19 -13.67 15.83
CA GLN A 182 14.44 -13.90 15.13
C GLN A 182 15.24 -12.59 14.95
N ARG A 183 14.59 -11.51 14.50
CA ARG A 183 15.23 -10.20 14.34
C ARG A 183 15.79 -9.67 15.67
N LEU A 184 15.06 -9.86 16.78
CA LEU A 184 15.55 -9.48 18.11
C LEU A 184 16.80 -10.29 18.51
N GLN A 185 16.83 -11.60 18.24
CA GLN A 185 17.99 -12.44 18.52
C GLN A 185 19.23 -12.01 17.73
N GLU A 186 19.05 -11.71 16.44
CA GLU A 186 20.12 -11.22 15.56
C GLU A 186 20.66 -9.85 15.99
N GLN A 187 19.83 -9.00 16.60
CA GLN A 187 20.26 -7.70 17.15
C GLN A 187 20.99 -7.80 18.49
N VAL A 188 20.73 -8.85 19.28
CA VAL A 188 21.41 -9.09 20.57
C VAL A 188 22.72 -9.88 20.40
N ALA A 189 22.82 -10.71 19.36
CA ALA A 189 24.04 -11.46 19.01
C ALA A 189 25.31 -10.64 18.66
N PRO A 190 25.27 -9.41 18.07
CA PRO A 190 26.49 -8.71 17.64
C PRO A 190 27.31 -8.19 18.84
N THR A 191 26.68 -7.96 19.99
CA THR A 191 27.31 -7.40 21.19
C THR A 191 28.05 -8.44 22.05
N PHE A 192 27.74 -9.74 21.91
CA PHE A 192 28.44 -10.79 22.66
C PHE A 192 29.67 -11.35 21.93
N CYS A 193 29.71 -11.29 20.58
CA CYS A 193 30.82 -11.87 19.83
C CYS A 193 32.08 -10.98 19.79
N THR A 194 31.97 -9.65 19.96
CA THR A 194 33.15 -8.76 19.96
C THR A 194 33.92 -8.76 21.29
N ARG A 195 33.33 -9.20 22.40
CA ARG A 195 34.02 -9.25 23.70
C ARG A 195 34.76 -10.57 23.97
N ALA A 196 34.40 -11.65 23.29
CA ALA A 196 35.01 -12.97 23.50
C ALA A 196 36.23 -13.26 22.60
N VAL A 197 36.43 -12.53 21.50
CA VAL A 197 37.51 -12.83 20.53
C VAL A 197 38.84 -12.09 20.83
N CYS A 198 38.84 -11.05 21.67
CA CYS A 198 40.07 -10.32 22.04
C CYS A 198 40.77 -10.81 23.32
N GLY A 199 40.27 -11.86 23.99
CA GLY A 199 40.72 -12.24 25.34
C GLY A 199 41.61 -13.49 25.47
N PHE A 200 41.93 -14.21 24.40
CA PHE A 200 42.57 -15.53 24.55
C PHE A 200 43.65 -15.83 23.48
N ARG A 201 44.73 -15.03 23.45
CA ARG A 201 46.00 -15.43 22.80
C ARG A 201 47.19 -14.54 23.20
N ARG A 202 47.54 -14.48 24.49
CA ARG A 202 48.92 -14.17 24.92
C ARG A 202 49.25 -14.96 26.19
N GLY A 203 49.96 -16.07 26.00
CA GLY A 203 50.43 -16.92 27.08
C GLY A 203 50.93 -18.25 26.54
N HIS A 204 51.98 -18.22 25.71
CA HIS A 204 53.03 -19.25 25.62
C HIS A 204 53.93 -18.96 24.41
N GLN A 205 55.12 -18.44 24.68
CA GLN A 205 56.42 -18.82 24.10
C GLN A 205 57.44 -17.72 24.40
N GLY A 206 58.54 -18.09 25.08
CA GLY A 206 59.70 -17.25 25.38
C GLY A 206 59.87 -16.98 26.86
#